data_AF-A0A3B0XYH8-F1
#
_entry.id   AF-A0A3B0XYH8-F1
#
_cell.length_a   1.000
_cell.length_b   1.000
_cell.length_c   1.000
_cell.angle_alpha   90.00
_cell.angle_beta   90.00
_cell.angle_gamma   90.00
#
_symmetry.space_group_name_H-M   'P 1'
#
loop_
_entity.id
_entity.type
_entity.pdbx_description
1 polymer ?
#
loop_
_entity_poly.entity_id
_entity_poly.type
_entity_poly.pdbx_seq_one_letter_code
_entity_poly.pdbx_strand_id
1 'polypeptide(L)'
;MDMQKFLKPLLLISGCLLATQASAASIGTYTFADNAIADQISGTGQAYNGTDWYSASGNTWQVYDSTSASWVASATPGDATDTSGSTFLAATQSSSPLSLNLGFSQTSAVNGAGSDIAFFFLFDQSTNIADITINGITQSLTFSNVFDNNGTQQVANNVAWNGATLSNVQLMAGVINLDDFGFALGDTLNESITLDLTSTGNNAMALSMAAALNSSPVPLPAPLLLLLSGLAGLGLIARRK
;
A
#
# COMPACT_ATOMS: atom_id res chain seq x y z
N MET A 1 14.65 48.06 -26.55
CA MET A 1 13.79 46.87 -26.42
C MET A 1 14.37 46.04 -25.28
N ASP A 2 13.71 46.02 -24.11
CA ASP A 2 14.26 45.40 -22.89
C ASP A 2 14.13 43.87 -22.94
N MET A 3 15.23 43.20 -23.32
CA MET A 3 15.34 41.75 -23.41
C MET A 3 15.12 41.04 -22.06
N GLN A 4 15.26 41.76 -20.94
CA GLN A 4 15.04 41.23 -19.59
C GLN A 4 13.58 40.92 -19.23
N LYS A 5 12.59 41.47 -19.97
CA LYS A 5 11.16 41.23 -19.69
C LYS A 5 10.64 39.90 -20.26
N PHE A 6 11.34 39.29 -21.22
CA PHE A 6 10.96 37.99 -21.80
C PHE A 6 11.65 36.78 -21.15
N LEU A 7 12.79 36.98 -20.46
CA LEU A 7 13.56 35.86 -19.88
C LEU A 7 12.93 35.25 -18.62
N LYS A 8 12.20 36.04 -17.83
CA LYS A 8 11.60 35.61 -16.55
C LYS A 8 10.46 34.59 -16.70
N PRO A 9 9.49 34.73 -17.62
CA PRO A 9 8.45 33.71 -17.79
C PRO A 9 8.98 32.41 -18.41
N LEU A 10 10.05 32.47 -19.22
CA LEU A 10 10.65 31.28 -19.83
C LEU A 10 11.36 30.38 -18.78
N LEU A 11 12.02 30.99 -17.79
CA LEU A 11 12.63 30.28 -16.66
C LEU A 11 11.60 29.62 -15.73
N LEU A 12 10.38 30.17 -15.63
CA LEU A 12 9.28 29.57 -14.87
C LEU A 12 8.70 28.32 -15.57
N ILE A 13 8.66 28.32 -16.90
CA ILE A 13 8.18 27.17 -17.69
C ILE A 13 9.21 26.02 -17.67
N SER A 14 10.51 26.34 -17.67
CA SER A 14 11.56 25.31 -17.63
C SER A 14 11.66 24.58 -16.28
N GLY A 15 11.23 25.20 -15.19
CA GLY A 15 11.23 24.59 -13.85
C GLY A 15 10.17 23.50 -13.64
N CYS A 16 9.07 23.51 -14.41
CA CYS A 16 8.00 22.52 -14.29
C CYS A 16 8.29 21.20 -15.04
N LEU A 17 9.34 21.15 -15.87
CA LEU A 17 9.69 19.99 -16.71
C LEU A 17 10.72 19.04 -16.07
N LEU A 18 11.17 19.33 -14.84
CA LEU A 18 12.15 18.51 -14.11
C LEU A 18 11.51 17.78 -12.92
N ALA A 19 10.23 17.42 -13.01
CA ALA A 19 9.66 16.43 -12.09
C ALA A 19 10.36 15.09 -12.37
N THR A 20 11.38 14.77 -11.58
CA THR A 20 11.99 13.45 -11.55
C THR A 20 10.90 12.44 -11.26
N GLN A 21 10.69 11.46 -12.15
CA GLN A 21 9.74 10.39 -11.88
C GLN A 21 10.16 9.72 -10.58
N ALA A 22 9.22 9.62 -9.64
CA ALA A 22 9.43 8.86 -8.42
C ALA A 22 9.85 7.43 -8.81
N SER A 23 10.80 6.85 -8.07
CA SER A 23 11.19 5.46 -8.29
C SER A 23 9.96 4.58 -8.14
N ALA A 24 9.64 3.80 -9.16
CA ALA A 24 8.59 2.80 -9.07
C ALA A 24 9.15 1.54 -8.42
N ALA A 25 8.48 1.04 -7.40
CA ALA A 25 8.73 -0.28 -6.86
C ALA A 25 7.87 -1.31 -7.62
N SER A 26 8.37 -2.54 -7.72
CA SER A 26 7.68 -3.61 -8.45
C SER A 26 7.79 -4.94 -7.73
N ILE A 27 6.68 -5.67 -7.68
CA ILE A 27 6.62 -7.05 -7.17
C ILE A 27 5.89 -7.88 -8.22
N GLY A 28 6.64 -8.72 -8.94
CA GLY A 28 6.12 -9.43 -10.10
C GLY A 28 5.64 -8.46 -11.18
N THR A 29 4.37 -8.59 -11.59
CA THR A 29 3.70 -7.68 -12.54
C THR A 29 3.08 -6.44 -11.88
N TYR A 30 3.03 -6.37 -10.54
CA TYR A 30 2.51 -5.20 -9.84
C TYR A 30 3.57 -4.11 -9.79
N THR A 31 3.21 -2.90 -10.22
CA THR A 31 4.06 -1.71 -10.16
C THR A 31 3.33 -0.62 -9.41
N PHE A 32 4.01 0.04 -8.48
CA PHE A 32 3.44 1.09 -7.64
C PHE A 32 4.53 2.13 -7.33
N ALA A 33 4.12 3.36 -6.98
CA ALA A 33 5.09 4.36 -6.56
C ALA A 33 5.70 3.99 -5.21
N ASP A 34 6.95 4.36 -4.95
CA ASP A 34 7.63 4.08 -3.68
C ASP A 34 6.84 4.57 -2.45
N ASN A 35 6.15 5.70 -2.57
CA ASN A 35 5.33 6.23 -1.50
C ASN A 35 3.97 5.54 -1.34
N ALA A 36 3.56 4.65 -2.27
CA ALA A 36 2.23 4.05 -2.35
C ALA A 36 1.98 2.91 -1.33
N ILE A 37 2.92 2.65 -0.43
CA ILE A 37 2.84 1.60 0.57
C ILE A 37 2.05 2.14 1.79
N ALA A 38 1.20 1.30 2.38
CA ALA A 38 0.54 1.63 3.63
C ALA A 38 1.60 1.91 4.70
N ASP A 39 1.51 3.06 5.36
CA ASP A 39 2.56 3.59 6.24
C ASP A 39 2.10 3.76 7.69
N GLN A 40 0.82 3.48 7.96
CA GLN A 40 0.25 3.47 9.29
C GLN A 40 -0.41 2.14 9.54
N ILE A 41 -0.08 1.52 10.66
CA ILE A 41 -0.70 0.29 11.11
C ILE A 41 -1.17 0.42 12.56
N SER A 42 -2.44 0.13 12.76
CA SER A 42 -3.04 -0.13 14.07
C SER A 42 -3.78 -1.46 13.99
N GLY A 43 -4.24 -2.01 15.11
CA GLY A 43 -4.93 -3.28 15.02
C GLY A 43 -5.41 -3.85 16.35
N THR A 44 -6.04 -5.01 16.28
CA THR A 44 -6.45 -5.78 17.45
C THR A 44 -6.12 -7.25 17.24
N GLY A 45 -5.67 -7.93 18.28
CA GLY A 45 -5.39 -9.37 18.24
C GLY A 45 -3.92 -9.68 18.49
N GLN A 46 -3.47 -10.86 18.06
CA GLN A 46 -2.08 -11.30 18.16
C GLN A 46 -1.48 -11.45 16.77
N ALA A 47 -0.24 -11.01 16.61
CA ALA A 47 0.52 -11.15 15.39
C ALA A 47 1.86 -11.82 15.67
N TYR A 48 2.38 -12.55 14.69
CA TYR A 48 3.71 -13.14 14.73
C TYR A 48 4.50 -12.72 13.50
N ASN A 49 5.73 -12.20 13.66
CA ASN A 49 6.58 -11.82 12.53
C ASN A 49 7.64 -12.89 12.18
N GLY A 50 7.47 -14.12 12.69
CA GLY A 50 8.42 -15.21 12.50
C GLY A 50 9.51 -15.31 13.57
N THR A 51 9.68 -14.28 14.40
CA THR A 51 10.63 -14.25 15.53
C THR A 51 9.93 -13.89 16.84
N ASP A 52 9.18 -12.79 16.82
CA ASP A 52 8.55 -12.20 18.01
C ASP A 52 7.02 -12.24 17.90
N TRP A 53 6.38 -12.39 19.05
CA TRP A 53 4.94 -12.27 19.19
C TRP A 53 4.55 -10.84 19.58
N TYR A 54 3.53 -10.32 18.92
CA TYR A 54 2.94 -9.02 19.17
C TYR A 54 1.48 -9.17 19.59
N SER A 55 1.00 -8.23 20.40
CA SER A 55 -0.42 -8.06 20.70
C SER A 55 -0.82 -6.61 20.49
N ALA A 56 -1.94 -6.40 19.80
CA ALA A 56 -2.44 -5.10 19.43
C ALA A 56 -3.79 -4.82 20.10
N SER A 57 -4.01 -3.55 20.48
CA SER A 57 -5.30 -3.02 20.93
C SER A 57 -5.47 -1.58 20.47
N GLY A 58 -5.96 -1.38 19.25
CA GLY A 58 -5.97 -0.09 18.58
C GLY A 58 -4.55 0.36 18.22
N ASN A 59 -4.14 1.54 18.71
CA ASN A 59 -2.83 2.12 18.43
C ASN A 59 -1.74 1.67 19.41
N THR A 60 -2.07 0.83 20.40
CA THR A 60 -1.09 0.32 21.37
C THR A 60 -0.64 -1.07 20.98
N TRP A 61 0.68 -1.27 20.95
CA TRP A 61 1.32 -2.55 20.67
C TRP A 61 2.15 -3.01 21.85
N GLN A 62 2.14 -4.31 22.07
CA GLN A 62 3.01 -4.99 23.03
C GLN A 62 3.78 -6.09 22.31
N VAL A 63 5.02 -6.33 22.75
CA VAL A 63 5.82 -7.47 22.33
C VAL A 63 5.94 -8.45 23.50
N TYR A 64 5.95 -9.75 23.21
CA TYR A 64 6.11 -10.77 24.23
C TYR A 64 7.59 -10.93 24.59
N ASP A 65 7.97 -10.54 25.81
CA ASP A 65 9.31 -10.80 26.33
C ASP A 65 9.37 -12.21 26.93
N SER A 66 10.06 -13.11 26.23
CA SER A 66 10.25 -14.50 26.65
C SER A 66 11.05 -14.66 27.95
N THR A 67 11.87 -13.67 28.33
CA THR A 67 12.68 -13.70 29.55
C THR A 67 11.82 -13.49 30.78
N SER A 68 10.91 -12.51 30.72
CA SER A 68 9.96 -12.21 31.81
C SER A 68 8.62 -12.93 31.68
N ALA A 69 8.39 -13.62 30.56
CA ALA A 69 7.11 -14.24 30.19
C ALA A 69 5.94 -13.26 30.27
N SER A 70 6.15 -12.03 29.78
CA SER A 70 5.17 -10.95 29.91
C SER A 70 5.06 -10.10 28.64
N TRP A 71 3.90 -9.48 28.45
CA TRP A 71 3.67 -8.50 27.39
C TRP A 71 4.18 -7.13 27.83
N VAL A 72 5.16 -6.60 27.12
CA VAL A 72 5.76 -5.30 27.39
C VAL A 72 5.42 -4.31 26.28
N ALA A 73 5.24 -3.04 26.63
CA ALA A 73 4.94 -2.00 25.64
C ALA A 73 6.03 -1.95 24.55
N SER A 74 5.60 -1.85 23.29
CA SER A 74 6.47 -1.79 22.12
C SER A 74 6.08 -0.64 21.21
N ALA A 75 6.99 -0.23 20.33
CA ALA A 75 6.61 0.50 19.14
C ALA A 75 5.71 -0.36 18.23
N THR A 76 4.94 0.31 17.38
CA THR A 76 4.19 -0.33 16.29
C THR A 76 5.14 -1.13 15.40
N PRO A 77 4.85 -2.40 15.07
CA PRO A 77 5.67 -3.19 14.15
C PRO A 77 5.69 -2.54 12.77
N GLY A 78 6.89 -2.42 12.18
CA GLY A 78 7.07 -1.88 10.83
C GLY A 78 6.96 -2.94 9.73
N ASP A 79 6.87 -4.22 10.10
CA ASP A 79 7.04 -5.37 9.21
C ASP A 79 6.02 -5.43 8.05
N ALA A 80 4.81 -4.91 8.25
CA ALA A 80 3.73 -4.87 7.25
C ALA A 80 3.64 -3.55 6.47
N THR A 81 4.47 -2.57 6.81
CA THR A 81 4.53 -1.22 6.22
C THR A 81 5.92 -0.91 5.63
N ASP A 82 6.79 -1.90 5.56
CA ASP A 82 8.13 -1.78 4.96
C ASP A 82 8.08 -2.12 3.46
N THR A 83 9.11 -1.68 2.75
CA THR A 83 9.46 -2.04 1.37
C THR A 83 9.97 -3.47 1.23
N SER A 84 10.23 -4.18 2.33
CA SER A 84 10.78 -5.53 2.33
C SER A 84 9.70 -6.61 2.22
N GLY A 85 9.67 -7.31 1.08
CA GLY A 85 8.78 -8.47 0.89
C GLY A 85 9.12 -9.70 1.75
N SER A 86 10.13 -9.64 2.62
CA SER A 86 10.49 -10.74 3.54
C SER A 86 10.04 -10.51 4.99
N THR A 87 9.60 -9.30 5.33
CA THR A 87 9.01 -8.97 6.63
C THR A 87 7.49 -9.12 6.53
N PHE A 88 6.84 -9.49 7.63
CA PHE A 88 5.40 -9.73 7.64
C PHE A 88 4.84 -9.69 9.06
N LEU A 89 3.52 -9.55 9.15
CA LEU A 89 2.73 -9.84 10.35
C LEU A 89 1.77 -10.98 10.04
N ALA A 90 1.81 -12.03 10.85
CA ALA A 90 0.99 -13.22 10.62
C ALA A 90 -0.04 -13.47 11.72
N ALA A 91 -1.27 -13.80 11.30
CA ALA A 91 -2.22 -14.51 12.15
C ALA A 91 -1.91 -16.02 12.09
N THR A 92 -2.00 -16.71 13.23
CA THR A 92 -1.74 -18.15 13.32
C THR A 92 -3.00 -18.92 13.75
N GLN A 93 -3.08 -20.20 13.42
CA GLN A 93 -4.27 -21.04 13.64
C GLN A 93 -4.74 -21.12 15.11
N SER A 94 -3.84 -20.88 16.07
CA SER A 94 -4.14 -20.94 17.51
C SER A 94 -4.30 -19.57 18.18
N SER A 95 -4.16 -18.48 17.42
CA SER A 95 -4.35 -17.11 17.91
C SER A 95 -5.75 -16.60 17.56
N SER A 96 -6.23 -15.59 18.30
CA SER A 96 -7.40 -14.82 17.86
C SER A 96 -7.14 -14.16 16.50
N PRO A 97 -8.19 -13.88 15.70
CA PRO A 97 -8.05 -13.16 14.44
C PRO A 97 -7.23 -11.88 14.62
N LEU A 98 -6.40 -11.56 13.62
CA LEU A 98 -5.63 -10.33 13.59
C LEU A 98 -6.37 -9.33 12.72
N SER A 99 -6.88 -8.26 13.33
CA SER A 99 -7.46 -7.14 12.60
C SER A 99 -6.42 -6.04 12.49
N LEU A 100 -6.14 -5.57 11.28
CA LEU A 100 -5.19 -4.50 11.00
C LEU A 100 -5.94 -3.34 10.37
N ASN A 101 -5.77 -2.12 10.87
CA ASN A 101 -6.15 -0.92 10.13
C ASN A 101 -4.92 -0.35 9.45
N LEU A 102 -4.95 -0.32 8.12
CA LEU A 102 -3.88 0.12 7.25
C LEU A 102 -4.22 1.51 6.73
N GLY A 103 -3.38 2.50 7.02
CA GLY A 103 -3.50 3.86 6.52
C GLY A 103 -2.49 4.14 5.41
N PHE A 104 -2.91 4.92 4.42
CA PHE A 104 -2.05 5.48 3.39
C PHE A 104 -1.90 6.98 3.64
N SER A 105 -1.19 7.36 4.70
CA SER A 105 -1.16 8.77 5.13
C SER A 105 -0.27 9.65 4.27
N GLN A 106 0.76 9.07 3.66
CA GLN A 106 1.67 9.74 2.73
C GLN A 106 1.30 9.52 1.25
N THR A 107 0.31 8.68 0.96
CA THR A 107 -0.20 8.45 -0.40
C THR A 107 -1.70 8.37 -0.52
N SER A 108 -2.23 9.00 -1.55
CA SER A 108 -3.61 8.78 -1.98
C SER A 108 -3.67 7.50 -2.81
N ALA A 109 -4.30 6.44 -2.29
CA ALA A 109 -4.83 5.41 -3.17
C ALA A 109 -6.02 6.01 -3.92
N VAL A 110 -5.98 5.98 -5.25
CA VAL A 110 -7.01 6.56 -6.11
C VAL A 110 -7.74 5.42 -6.80
N ASN A 111 -9.06 5.47 -6.81
CA ASN A 111 -9.87 4.54 -7.57
C ASN A 111 -9.64 4.76 -9.07
N GLY A 112 -9.00 3.80 -9.72
CA GLY A 112 -8.66 3.79 -11.13
C GLY A 112 -9.48 2.76 -11.90
N ALA A 113 -9.01 2.41 -13.09
CA ALA A 113 -9.61 1.29 -13.82
C ALA A 113 -8.99 -0.03 -13.33
N GLY A 114 -9.83 -0.96 -12.87
CA GLY A 114 -9.38 -2.30 -12.46
C GLY A 114 -9.04 -2.37 -10.97
N SER A 115 -7.99 -3.12 -10.62
CA SER A 115 -7.56 -3.24 -9.22
C SER A 115 -6.78 -2.00 -8.78
N ASP A 116 -7.05 -1.53 -7.56
CA ASP A 116 -6.49 -0.29 -7.01
C ASP A 116 -5.50 -0.52 -5.88
N ILE A 117 -5.68 -1.61 -5.14
CA ILE A 117 -4.85 -1.92 -3.98
C ILE A 117 -4.50 -3.41 -4.02
N ALA A 118 -3.22 -3.70 -3.80
CA ALA A 118 -2.70 -5.05 -3.67
C ALA A 118 -2.21 -5.30 -2.25
N PHE A 119 -2.57 -6.45 -1.72
CA PHE A 119 -2.11 -6.99 -0.44
C PHE A 119 -1.26 -8.21 -0.72
N PHE A 120 0.01 -8.17 -0.32
CA PHE A 120 0.98 -9.21 -0.55
C PHE A 120 1.12 -10.10 0.69
N PHE A 121 1.10 -11.40 0.46
CA PHE A 121 1.15 -12.41 1.51
C PHE A 121 2.25 -13.43 1.24
N LEU A 122 2.88 -13.89 2.32
CA LEU A 122 3.82 -15.01 2.29
C LEU A 122 3.09 -16.32 2.58
N PHE A 123 3.66 -17.42 2.10
CA PHE A 123 3.10 -18.78 2.19
C PHE A 123 1.84 -18.98 1.35
N ASP A 124 1.39 -20.24 1.24
CA ASP A 124 0.14 -20.57 0.57
C ASP A 124 -1.07 -20.17 1.44
N GLN A 125 -1.86 -19.23 0.92
CA GLN A 125 -3.05 -18.65 1.54
C GLN A 125 -4.37 -19.29 1.08
N SER A 126 -4.33 -20.33 0.24
CA SER A 126 -5.52 -20.96 -0.37
C SER A 126 -6.57 -21.49 0.61
N THR A 127 -6.19 -21.72 1.87
CA THR A 127 -7.10 -22.17 2.93
C THR A 127 -7.49 -21.06 3.92
N ASN A 128 -6.73 -19.96 3.97
CA ASN A 128 -6.94 -18.89 4.94
C ASN A 128 -8.01 -17.89 4.47
N ILE A 129 -8.48 -17.04 5.39
CA ILE A 129 -9.56 -16.07 5.13
C ILE A 129 -9.03 -14.68 5.44
N ALA A 130 -9.01 -13.80 4.43
CA ALA A 130 -8.87 -12.35 4.61
C ALA A 130 -10.19 -11.69 4.25
N ASP A 131 -10.63 -10.75 5.08
CA ASP A 131 -11.72 -9.84 4.75
C ASP A 131 -11.22 -8.38 4.79
N ILE A 132 -11.50 -7.62 3.74
CA ILE A 132 -11.30 -6.16 3.71
C ILE A 132 -12.62 -5.49 4.10
N THR A 133 -12.56 -4.50 4.97
CA THR A 133 -13.64 -3.54 5.20
C THR A 133 -13.18 -2.11 4.91
N ILE A 134 -13.92 -1.42 4.05
CA ILE A 134 -13.75 0.00 3.71
C ILE A 134 -15.14 0.63 3.64
N ASN A 135 -15.33 1.84 4.20
CA ASN A 135 -16.63 2.52 4.18
C ASN A 135 -17.80 1.66 4.71
N GLY A 136 -17.51 0.76 5.68
CA GLY A 136 -18.48 -0.18 6.24
C GLY A 136 -18.92 -1.32 5.32
N ILE A 137 -18.33 -1.48 4.14
CA ILE A 137 -18.56 -2.59 3.21
C ILE A 137 -17.44 -3.60 3.38
N THR A 138 -17.79 -4.85 3.64
CA THR A 138 -16.84 -5.96 3.81
C THR A 138 -16.83 -6.88 2.60
N GLN A 139 -15.64 -7.22 2.10
CA GLN A 139 -15.42 -8.15 0.98
C GLN A 139 -14.30 -9.12 1.33
N SER A 140 -14.46 -10.40 0.98
CA SER A 140 -13.37 -11.39 1.13
C SER A 140 -12.33 -11.27 0.02
N LEU A 141 -11.04 -11.35 0.35
CA LEU A 141 -9.99 -11.36 -0.67
C LEU A 141 -9.90 -12.74 -1.32
N THR A 142 -9.69 -12.73 -2.63
CA THR A 142 -9.25 -13.91 -3.37
C THR A 142 -7.75 -13.81 -3.61
N PHE A 143 -7.01 -14.88 -3.27
CA PHE A 143 -5.57 -14.93 -3.43
C PHE A 143 -5.16 -15.54 -4.76
N SER A 144 -4.10 -14.98 -5.35
CA SER A 144 -3.46 -15.48 -6.56
C SER A 144 -1.95 -15.49 -6.41
N ASN A 145 -1.28 -16.38 -7.12
CA ASN A 145 0.18 -16.36 -7.18
C ASN A 145 0.67 -15.10 -7.89
N VAL A 146 1.76 -14.53 -7.39
CA VAL A 146 2.43 -13.42 -8.06
C VAL A 146 3.39 -13.97 -9.11
N PHE A 147 3.35 -13.44 -10.32
CA PHE A 147 4.25 -13.79 -11.42
C PHE A 147 4.99 -12.55 -11.92
N ASP A 148 6.16 -12.71 -12.53
CA ASP A 148 6.79 -11.65 -13.32
C ASP A 148 6.25 -11.60 -14.76
N ASN A 149 6.78 -10.66 -15.55
CA ASN A 149 6.44 -10.49 -16.98
C ASN A 149 6.79 -11.70 -17.85
N ASN A 150 7.62 -12.64 -17.37
CA ASN A 150 7.98 -13.86 -18.07
C ASN A 150 7.11 -15.06 -17.64
N GLY A 151 6.15 -14.86 -16.74
CA GLY A 151 5.32 -15.92 -16.18
C GLY A 151 6.02 -16.77 -15.11
N THR A 152 7.14 -16.29 -14.55
CA THR A 152 7.83 -16.98 -13.46
C THR A 152 7.22 -16.57 -12.13
N GLN A 153 6.82 -17.56 -11.33
CA GLN A 153 6.25 -17.31 -10.01
C GLN A 153 7.28 -16.64 -9.10
N GLN A 154 6.87 -15.56 -8.45
CA GLN A 154 7.69 -14.82 -7.50
C GLN A 154 7.69 -15.51 -6.13
N VAL A 155 8.84 -15.45 -5.48
CA VAL A 155 9.07 -16.02 -4.15
C VAL A 155 9.89 -15.06 -3.30
N ALA A 156 9.67 -15.08 -1.99
CA ALA A 156 10.48 -14.38 -1.01
C ALA A 156 11.63 -15.28 -0.54
N ASN A 157 12.79 -14.67 -0.30
CA ASN A 157 13.95 -15.31 0.30
C ASN A 157 14.29 -14.62 1.61
N ASN A 158 15.05 -15.29 2.47
CA ASN A 158 15.46 -14.79 3.78
C ASN A 158 14.28 -14.51 4.74
N VAL A 159 13.21 -15.30 4.64
CA VAL A 159 12.04 -15.17 5.52
C VAL A 159 12.35 -15.83 6.85
N ALA A 160 12.34 -15.07 7.94
CA ALA A 160 12.49 -15.64 9.28
C ALA A 160 11.21 -16.36 9.72
N TRP A 161 11.32 -17.59 10.19
CA TRP A 161 10.19 -18.37 10.71
C TRP A 161 10.64 -19.39 11.75
N ASN A 162 10.20 -19.22 13.00
CA ASN A 162 10.44 -20.17 14.10
C ASN A 162 11.92 -20.51 14.29
N GLY A 163 12.79 -19.49 14.23
CA GLY A 163 14.23 -19.65 14.39
C GLY A 163 14.97 -20.19 13.17
N ALA A 164 14.27 -20.43 12.05
CA ALA A 164 14.88 -20.77 10.76
C ALA A 164 14.79 -19.59 9.79
N THR A 165 15.67 -19.59 8.79
CA THR A 165 15.61 -18.68 7.64
C THR A 165 15.21 -19.48 6.41
N LEU A 166 14.05 -19.17 5.85
CA LEU A 166 13.46 -19.85 4.71
C LEU A 166 13.82 -19.15 3.40
N SER A 167 13.93 -19.95 2.35
CA SER A 167 14.12 -19.49 0.97
C SER A 167 13.04 -20.09 0.08
N ASN A 168 12.76 -19.43 -1.05
CA ASN A 168 11.69 -19.80 -1.98
C ASN A 168 10.31 -19.88 -1.32
N VAL A 169 10.01 -18.95 -0.40
CA VAL A 169 8.68 -18.83 0.20
C VAL A 169 7.73 -18.26 -0.83
N GLN A 170 6.61 -18.93 -1.06
CA GLN A 170 5.61 -18.50 -2.03
C GLN A 170 5.09 -17.09 -1.70
N LEU A 171 5.03 -16.24 -2.74
CA LEU A 171 4.40 -14.93 -2.67
C LEU A 171 3.04 -14.97 -3.37
N MET A 172 2.00 -14.57 -2.64
CA MET A 172 0.64 -14.43 -3.15
C MET A 172 0.18 -12.98 -3.02
N ALA A 173 -0.80 -12.60 -3.82
CA ALA A 173 -1.46 -11.32 -3.72
C ALA A 173 -2.98 -11.49 -3.69
N GLY A 174 -3.64 -10.71 -2.84
CA GLY A 174 -5.05 -10.39 -2.96
C GLY A 174 -5.19 -8.95 -3.44
N VAL A 175 -6.10 -8.72 -4.38
CA VAL A 175 -6.32 -7.39 -4.96
C VAL A 175 -7.77 -6.98 -4.79
N ILE A 176 -8.00 -5.68 -4.67
CA ILE A 176 -9.35 -5.12 -4.59
C ILE A 176 -9.52 -3.98 -5.60
N ASN A 177 -10.77 -3.76 -6.02
CA ASN A 177 -11.20 -2.57 -6.74
C ASN A 177 -12.01 -1.70 -5.77
N LEU A 178 -11.70 -0.41 -5.64
CA LEU A 178 -12.38 0.52 -4.76
C LEU A 178 -13.83 0.80 -5.19
N ASP A 179 -14.18 0.57 -6.47
CA ASP A 179 -15.57 0.57 -6.94
C ASP A 179 -16.45 -0.40 -6.13
N ASP A 180 -15.90 -1.56 -5.73
CA ASP A 180 -16.62 -2.59 -4.95
C ASP A 180 -16.94 -2.15 -3.51
N PHE A 181 -16.33 -1.03 -3.07
CA PHE A 181 -16.53 -0.38 -1.78
C PHE A 181 -17.23 0.99 -1.92
N GLY A 182 -17.75 1.30 -3.11
CA GLY A 182 -18.58 2.48 -3.37
C GLY A 182 -17.82 3.77 -3.67
N PHE A 183 -16.52 3.69 -4.00
CA PHE A 183 -15.77 4.84 -4.51
C PHE A 183 -16.07 5.00 -6.00
N ALA A 184 -16.24 6.23 -6.49
CA ALA A 184 -16.35 6.49 -7.92
C ALA A 184 -14.96 6.61 -8.57
N LEU A 185 -14.87 6.41 -9.89
CA LEU A 185 -13.61 6.55 -10.62
C LEU A 185 -12.98 7.94 -10.39
N GLY A 186 -11.73 7.95 -9.93
CA GLY A 186 -10.97 9.15 -9.57
C GLY A 186 -11.09 9.58 -8.11
N ASP A 187 -11.97 8.95 -7.32
CA ASP A 187 -12.06 9.21 -5.89
C ASP A 187 -10.78 8.76 -5.19
N THR A 188 -10.40 9.51 -4.16
CA THR A 188 -9.26 9.19 -3.30
C THR A 188 -9.73 8.50 -2.04
N LEU A 189 -9.09 7.38 -1.69
CA LEU A 189 -9.23 6.75 -0.40
C LEU A 189 -8.54 7.62 0.66
N ASN A 190 -9.34 8.23 1.54
CA ASN A 190 -8.88 9.10 2.63
C ASN A 190 -9.08 8.48 4.01
N GLU A 191 -9.45 7.20 4.06
CA GLU A 191 -9.70 6.45 5.29
C GLU A 191 -8.77 5.24 5.39
N SER A 192 -8.65 4.69 6.59
CA SER A 192 -7.93 3.44 6.80
C SER A 192 -8.73 2.26 6.28
N ILE A 193 -8.03 1.25 5.77
CA ILE A 193 -8.60 -0.04 5.40
C ILE A 193 -8.51 -0.97 6.59
N THR A 194 -9.63 -1.57 7.00
CA THR A 194 -9.58 -2.67 7.96
C THR A 194 -9.37 -3.98 7.21
N LEU A 195 -8.37 -4.76 7.61
CA LEU A 195 -8.02 -6.07 7.08
C LEU A 195 -8.07 -7.08 8.23
N ASP A 196 -9.04 -7.98 8.17
CA ASP A 196 -9.20 -9.06 9.14
C ASP A 196 -8.57 -10.34 8.60
N LEU A 197 -7.61 -10.88 9.36
CA LEU A 197 -6.82 -12.04 8.99
C LEU A 197 -7.16 -13.22 9.91
N THR A 198 -7.64 -14.30 9.30
CA THR A 198 -7.95 -15.55 9.98
C THR A 198 -7.20 -16.72 9.33
N SER A 199 -6.29 -17.32 10.09
CA SER A 199 -5.65 -18.59 9.72
C SER A 199 -6.56 -19.75 10.11
N THR A 200 -7.04 -20.51 9.14
CA THR A 200 -7.94 -21.66 9.36
C THR A 200 -7.21 -22.99 9.16
N GLY A 201 -6.13 -22.99 8.39
CA GLY A 201 -5.31 -24.16 8.08
C GLY A 201 -4.01 -24.25 8.88
N ASN A 202 -3.11 -25.10 8.42
CA ASN A 202 -1.78 -25.26 9.02
C ASN A 202 -0.81 -24.13 8.64
N ASN A 203 -1.21 -23.25 7.71
CA ASN A 203 -0.39 -22.14 7.24
C ASN A 203 -0.78 -20.86 7.95
N ALA A 204 0.22 -20.14 8.43
CA ALA A 204 0.00 -18.81 8.95
C ALA A 204 -0.43 -17.85 7.84
N MET A 205 -1.25 -16.88 8.22
CA MET A 205 -1.75 -15.87 7.32
C MET A 205 -0.90 -14.61 7.45
N ALA A 206 0.15 -14.55 6.63
CA ALA A 206 1.25 -13.61 6.78
C ALA A 206 1.15 -12.44 5.79
N LEU A 207 0.61 -11.31 6.23
CA LEU A 207 0.62 -10.07 5.44
C LEU A 207 2.01 -9.48 5.45
N SER A 208 2.62 -9.33 4.28
CA SER A 208 3.93 -8.71 4.11
C SER A 208 3.84 -7.22 3.79
N MET A 209 2.91 -6.83 2.91
CA MET A 209 2.80 -5.43 2.47
C MET A 209 1.40 -5.15 1.91
N ALA A 210 0.93 -3.91 2.03
CA ALA A 210 -0.19 -3.39 1.28
C ALA A 210 0.24 -2.16 0.48
N ALA A 211 -0.09 -2.10 -0.81
CA ALA A 211 0.31 -1.01 -1.69
C ALA A 211 -0.83 -0.59 -2.63
N ALA A 212 -0.94 0.72 -2.86
CA ALA A 212 -1.83 1.28 -3.87
C ALA A 212 -1.21 1.12 -5.26
N LEU A 213 -1.92 0.46 -6.17
CA LEU A 213 -1.56 0.28 -7.57
C LEU A 213 -1.80 1.57 -8.38
N ASN A 214 -2.76 2.39 -7.93
CA ASN A 214 -3.10 3.67 -8.52
C ASN A 214 -2.80 4.78 -7.50
N SER A 215 -1.65 5.45 -7.64
CA SER A 215 -1.14 6.40 -6.62
C SER A 215 -0.81 7.81 -7.14
N SER A 216 -1.34 8.21 -8.29
CA SER A 216 -1.16 9.58 -8.82
C SER A 216 -2.45 10.38 -8.71
N PRO A 217 -2.40 11.68 -8.34
CA PRO A 217 -3.44 12.60 -8.78
C PRO A 217 -3.50 12.49 -10.30
N VAL A 218 -4.66 12.16 -10.86
CA VAL A 218 -4.85 12.10 -12.31
C VAL A 218 -4.28 13.39 -12.90
N PRO A 219 -3.27 13.33 -13.81
CA PRO A 219 -2.79 14.52 -14.47
C PRO A 219 -4.00 15.22 -15.07
N LEU A 220 -4.24 16.48 -14.67
CA LEU A 220 -5.36 17.25 -15.22
C LEU A 220 -5.36 17.04 -16.74
N PRO A 221 -6.49 16.59 -17.34
CA PRO A 221 -6.51 16.31 -18.76
C PRO A 221 -5.88 17.48 -19.50
N ALA A 222 -4.98 17.21 -20.46
CA ALA A 222 -4.32 18.26 -21.23
C ALA A 222 -5.28 19.39 -21.72
N PRO A 223 -6.56 19.11 -22.07
CA PRO A 223 -7.55 20.15 -22.36
C PRO A 223 -7.81 21.15 -21.22
N LEU A 224 -7.78 20.74 -19.95
CA LEU A 224 -7.99 21.63 -18.81
C LEU A 224 -6.79 22.56 -18.60
N LEU A 225 -5.56 22.05 -18.74
CA LEU A 225 -4.35 22.88 -18.72
C LEU A 225 -4.33 23.86 -19.91
N LEU A 226 -4.79 23.41 -21.08
CA LEU A 226 -4.97 24.26 -22.25
C LEU A 226 -6.04 25.34 -22.03
N LEU A 227 -7.16 25.00 -21.37
CA LEU A 227 -8.22 25.93 -21.02
C LEU A 227 -7.74 26.99 -20.03
N LEU A 228 -7.04 26.57 -18.96
CA LEU A 228 -6.51 27.47 -17.94
C LEU A 228 -5.42 28.39 -18.51
N SER A 229 -4.53 27.87 -19.35
CA SER A 229 -3.53 28.68 -20.04
C SER A 229 -4.17 29.63 -21.07
N GLY A 230 -5.22 29.20 -21.76
CA GLY A 230 -6.02 30.04 -22.65
C GLY A 230 -6.71 31.19 -21.92
N LEU A 231 -7.37 30.92 -20.79
CA LEU A 231 -8.01 31.93 -19.94
C LEU A 231 -6.99 32.94 -19.38
N ALA A 232 -5.84 32.48 -18.91
CA ALA A 232 -4.76 33.35 -18.44
C ALA A 232 -4.24 34.26 -19.58
N GLY A 233 -4.08 33.71 -20.79
CA GLY A 233 -3.70 34.48 -21.98
C GLY A 233 -4.72 35.57 -22.33
N LEU A 234 -6.02 35.23 -22.32
CA LEU A 234 -7.09 36.18 -22.57
C LEU A 234 -7.16 37.30 -21.53
N GLY A 235 -6.98 36.98 -20.24
CA GLY A 235 -6.94 37.98 -19.16
C GLY A 235 -5.79 38.98 -19.29
N LEU A 236 -4.60 38.52 -19.72
CA LEU A 236 -3.45 39.38 -19.98
C LEU A 236 -3.67 40.31 -21.18
N ILE A 237 -4.34 39.83 -22.24
CA ILE A 237 -4.68 40.63 -23.42
C ILE A 237 -5.76 41.66 -23.09
N ALA A 238 -6.79 41.28 -22.32
CA ALA A 238 -7.88 42.16 -21.93
C ALA A 238 -7.41 43.36 -21.07
N ARG A 239 -6.36 43.18 -20.26
CA ARG A 239 -5.76 44.25 -19.44
C ARG A 239 -4.99 45.32 -20.21
N ARG A 240 -4.73 45.14 -21.51
CA ARG A 240 -3.98 46.10 -22.35
C ARG A 240 -4.87 47.10 -23.10
N LYS A 241 -6.19 47.00 -22.98
CA LYS A 241 -7.14 48.01 -23.46
C LYS A 241 -7.60 48.87 -22.30
#